data_AF-A0A8J5W6S3-F1
#
_entry.id   AF-A0A8J5W6S3-F1
#
_cell.length_a   1.000
_cell.length_b   1.000
_cell.length_c   1.000
_cell.angle_alpha   90.00
_cell.angle_beta   90.00
_cell.angle_gamma   90.00
#
_symmetry.space_group_name_H-M   'P 1'
#
loop_
_entity.id
_entity.type
_entity.pdbx_description
1 polymer ?
#
loop_
_entity_poly.entity_id
_entity_poly.type
_entity_poly.pdbx_seq_one_letter_code
_entity_poly.pdbx_strand_id
1 'polypeptide(L)'
;MEGLMSKLRNLDAYPKVNEDFYSRTLSGGVITLASSVVMILLFVSELRLYLHAVTETTLRVDTSRGEKLRINFDVTFPALQCSIISLDAMDISGQDQLDVKHDVFKQRIDAHGNIIATKQDAVGGMKVEKPLQRHGGRLEHNETYCGSCYGAEESDEQCCNSCEDVREAYRKKGWGVSNPDVIDQCKREGFLQSIKDEEGEGCNIYGFLEVNKVAGNFHFAPGKSFQQSNVHVHDLLPFQKDSFNVSHKINKLTFGEYFPGVVNPLDRVQWVQHSSYGMYQYFIKVCPILKLS
;
A
#
# COMPACT_ATOMS: atom_id res chain seq x y z
N MET A 1 23.27 -50.11 28.86
CA MET A 1 23.52 -49.18 29.99
C MET A 1 24.85 -49.42 30.72
N GLU A 2 25.56 -50.54 30.47
CA GLU A 2 26.79 -50.89 31.22
C GLU A 2 28.02 -50.04 30.84
N GLY A 3 28.15 -49.59 29.59
CA GLY A 3 29.29 -48.78 29.15
C GLY A 3 29.29 -47.32 29.59
N LEU A 4 28.14 -46.76 30.00
CA LEU A 4 28.03 -45.38 30.47
C LEU A 4 28.39 -45.27 31.96
N MET A 5 27.95 -46.26 32.76
CA MET A 5 28.30 -46.38 34.18
C MET A 5 29.81 -46.59 34.40
N SER A 6 30.49 -47.35 33.54
CA SER A 6 31.93 -47.59 33.68
C SER A 6 32.76 -46.32 33.44
N LYS A 7 32.33 -45.43 32.55
CA LYS A 7 32.96 -44.12 32.31
C LYS A 7 32.68 -43.11 33.43
N LEU A 8 31.49 -43.12 34.01
CA LEU A 8 31.15 -42.32 35.19
C LEU A 8 31.99 -42.72 36.41
N ARG A 9 32.37 -43.99 36.53
CA ARG A 9 33.22 -44.50 37.63
C ARG A 9 34.64 -43.94 37.63
N ASN A 10 35.12 -43.39 36.51
CA ASN A 10 36.43 -42.74 36.41
C ASN A 10 36.39 -41.24 36.74
N LEU A 11 35.21 -40.64 36.98
CA LEU A 11 35.04 -39.24 37.37
C LEU A 11 34.91 -39.06 38.90
N ASP A 12 35.05 -40.13 39.67
CA ASP A 12 34.97 -40.11 41.14
C ASP A 12 36.30 -39.62 41.72
N ALA A 13 36.40 -38.29 41.94
CA ALA A 13 37.63 -37.60 42.37
C ALA A 13 37.89 -37.65 43.89
N TYR A 14 37.14 -38.46 44.66
CA TYR A 14 37.24 -38.51 46.11
C TYR A 14 37.73 -39.87 46.64
N PRO A 15 38.64 -39.88 47.65
CA PRO A 15 39.12 -41.11 48.27
C PRO A 15 37.98 -41.85 48.98
N LYS A 16 37.86 -43.15 48.73
CA LYS A 16 36.79 -43.99 49.30
C LYS A 16 37.03 -44.21 50.79
N VAL A 17 36.06 -43.79 51.61
CA VAL A 17 36.09 -43.93 53.06
C VAL A 17 35.71 -45.38 53.45
N ASN A 18 36.34 -45.94 54.49
CA ASN A 18 36.10 -47.32 54.96
C ASN A 18 34.61 -47.60 55.23
N GLU A 19 34.14 -48.79 54.84
CA GLU A 19 32.71 -49.17 54.90
C GLU A 19 32.15 -49.25 56.34
N ASP A 20 33.01 -49.37 57.35
CA ASP A 20 32.64 -49.48 58.78
C ASP A 20 32.07 -48.18 59.39
N PHE A 21 32.18 -47.05 58.69
CA PHE A 21 31.64 -45.75 59.12
C PHE A 21 30.27 -45.43 58.48
N TYR A 22 29.70 -46.33 57.68
CA TYR A 22 28.41 -46.13 56.99
C TYR A 22 27.32 -47.06 57.52
N SER A 23 26.27 -46.51 58.12
CA SER A 23 25.03 -47.25 58.33
C SER A 23 24.08 -47.01 57.15
N ARG A 24 23.91 -48.03 56.29
CA ARG A 24 22.95 -47.96 55.18
C ARG A 24 21.54 -48.21 55.74
N THR A 25 20.75 -47.15 55.84
CA THR A 25 19.34 -47.25 56.21
C THR A 25 18.47 -47.25 54.96
N LEU A 26 17.50 -48.16 54.91
CA LEU A 26 16.51 -48.25 53.81
C LEU A 26 15.75 -46.93 53.66
N SER A 27 15.43 -46.27 54.77
CA SER A 27 14.80 -44.95 54.81
C SER A 27 15.67 -43.84 54.20
N GLY A 28 16.98 -43.81 54.49
CA GLY A 28 17.90 -42.83 53.92
C GLY A 28 18.07 -42.95 52.39
N GLY A 29 18.00 -44.18 51.86
CA GLY A 29 18.00 -44.42 50.41
C GLY A 29 16.73 -43.90 49.72
N VAL A 30 15.55 -44.15 50.31
CA VAL A 30 14.27 -43.65 49.80
C VAL A 30 14.23 -42.12 49.81
N ILE A 31 14.71 -41.49 50.89
CA ILE A 31 14.76 -40.03 51.00
C ILE A 31 15.69 -39.43 49.94
N THR A 32 16.88 -40.01 49.73
CA THR A 32 17.83 -39.56 48.71
C THR A 32 17.27 -39.71 47.29
N LEU A 33 16.54 -40.78 47.01
CA LEU A 33 15.88 -40.98 45.71
C LEU A 33 14.78 -39.93 45.48
N ALA A 34 13.93 -39.71 46.48
CA ALA A 34 12.86 -38.72 46.42
C ALA A 34 13.41 -37.30 46.26
N SER A 35 14.47 -36.94 47.02
CA SER A 35 15.10 -35.63 46.91
C SER A 35 15.78 -35.42 45.56
N SER A 36 16.46 -36.44 45.02
CA SER A 36 17.08 -36.37 43.69
C SER A 36 16.03 -36.16 42.59
N VAL A 37 14.90 -36.85 42.67
CA VAL A 37 13.79 -36.68 41.71
C VAL A 37 13.24 -35.25 41.78
N VAL A 38 13.01 -34.73 42.98
CA VAL A 38 12.54 -33.34 43.15
C VAL A 38 13.56 -32.34 42.61
N MET A 39 14.86 -32.53 42.89
CA MET A 39 15.92 -31.66 42.38
C MET A 39 15.97 -31.67 40.84
N ILE A 40 15.84 -32.84 40.21
CA ILE A 40 15.81 -32.96 38.74
C ILE A 40 14.57 -32.26 38.17
N LEU A 41 13.40 -32.43 38.77
CA LEU A 41 12.17 -31.76 38.32
C LEU A 41 12.28 -30.24 38.41
N LEU A 42 12.81 -29.72 39.52
CA LEU A 42 13.06 -28.28 39.68
C LEU A 42 14.08 -27.78 38.67
N PHE A 43 15.18 -28.49 38.46
CA PHE A 43 16.19 -28.12 37.47
C PHE A 43 15.60 -28.04 36.05
N VAL A 44 14.81 -29.03 35.63
CA VAL A 44 14.17 -29.02 34.31
C VAL A 44 13.15 -27.88 34.20
N SER A 45 12.41 -27.59 35.27
CA SER A 45 11.45 -26.49 35.30
C SER A 45 12.14 -25.13 35.17
N GLU A 46 13.16 -24.87 35.98
CA GLU A 46 13.93 -23.62 35.94
C GLU A 46 14.68 -23.46 34.62
N LEU A 47 15.27 -24.54 34.09
CA LEU A 47 15.92 -24.50 32.79
C LEU A 47 14.91 -24.17 31.67
N ARG A 48 13.71 -24.71 31.72
CA ARG A 48 12.65 -24.37 30.76
C ARG A 48 12.23 -22.91 30.89
N LEU A 49 12.09 -22.39 32.11
CA LEU A 49 11.76 -20.98 32.35
C LEU A 49 12.88 -20.04 31.88
N TYR A 50 14.14 -20.38 32.16
CA TYR A 50 15.30 -19.61 31.72
C TYR A 50 15.43 -19.56 30.19
N LEU A 51 15.14 -20.67 29.51
CA LEU A 51 15.14 -20.73 28.04
C LEU A 51 13.90 -20.09 27.41
N HIS A 52 12.89 -19.73 28.20
CA HIS A 52 11.69 -19.07 27.69
C HIS A 52 11.96 -17.57 27.49
N ALA A 53 12.16 -17.16 26.24
CA ALA A 53 12.26 -15.75 25.89
C ALA A 53 10.95 -15.02 26.19
N VAL A 54 11.01 -13.92 26.94
CA VAL A 54 9.87 -13.02 27.19
C VAL A 54 10.10 -11.74 26.41
N THR A 55 9.11 -11.33 25.62
CA THR A 55 9.14 -10.07 24.88
C THR A 55 8.59 -8.94 25.75
N GLU A 56 9.42 -7.95 26.08
CA GLU A 56 8.97 -6.73 26.76
C GLU A 56 8.71 -5.60 25.75
N THR A 57 7.58 -4.93 25.88
CA THR A 57 7.22 -3.77 25.05
C THR A 57 7.56 -2.50 25.81
N THR A 58 8.53 -1.73 25.33
CA THR A 58 8.87 -0.42 25.91
C THR A 58 8.58 0.70 24.92
N LEU A 59 8.06 1.82 25.43
CA LEU A 59 7.85 3.03 24.65
C LEU A 59 9.12 3.87 24.64
N ARG A 60 9.59 4.21 23.45
CA ARG A 60 10.76 5.06 23.24
C ARG A 60 10.39 6.24 22.37
N VAL A 61 11.11 7.35 22.55
CA VAL A 61 11.01 8.49 21.63
C VAL A 61 11.62 8.07 20.31
N ASP A 62 10.86 8.25 19.24
CA ASP A 62 11.35 8.05 17.90
C ASP A 62 12.31 9.18 17.54
N THR A 63 13.60 8.85 17.37
CA THR A 63 14.64 9.81 16.99
C THR A 63 14.92 9.81 15.49
N SER A 64 14.20 8.99 14.70
CA SER A 64 14.41 8.96 13.25
C SER A 64 13.88 10.24 12.61
N ARG A 65 14.67 10.85 11.72
CA ARG A 65 14.33 12.09 11.01
C ARG A 65 14.50 11.87 9.51
N GLY A 66 13.53 12.36 8.74
CA GLY A 66 13.58 12.32 7.27
C GLY A 66 13.34 10.94 6.66
N GLU A 67 12.84 9.98 7.43
CA GLU A 67 12.41 8.69 6.89
C GLU A 67 11.12 8.84 6.08
N LYS A 68 11.02 8.08 5.01
CA LYS A 68 9.79 7.91 4.25
C LYS A 68 9.02 6.69 4.75
N LEU A 69 7.70 6.78 4.71
CA LEU A 69 6.77 5.74 5.06
C LEU A 69 6.14 5.18 3.78
N ARG A 70 6.25 3.86 3.59
CA ARG A 70 5.55 3.15 2.54
C ARG A 70 4.14 2.80 3.00
N ILE A 71 3.12 3.29 2.31
CA ILE A 71 1.71 2.95 2.54
C ILE A 71 1.32 1.98 1.44
N ASN A 72 0.99 0.73 1.78
CA ASN A 72 0.47 -0.24 0.81
C ASN A 72 -1.04 -0.31 0.94
N PHE A 73 -1.73 -0.28 -0.18
CA PHE A 73 -3.19 -0.28 -0.21
C PHE A 73 -3.70 -1.17 -1.32
N ASP A 74 -4.88 -1.73 -1.09
CA ASP A 74 -5.69 -2.48 -2.04
C ASP A 74 -7.15 -2.14 -1.70
N VAL A 75 -7.78 -1.33 -2.55
CA VAL A 75 -9.12 -0.79 -2.35
C VAL A 75 -9.95 -1.01 -3.60
N THR A 76 -11.12 -1.62 -3.43
CA THR A 76 -12.08 -1.86 -4.51
C THR A 76 -13.23 -0.87 -4.43
N PHE A 77 -13.52 -0.20 -5.55
CA PHE A 77 -14.65 0.69 -5.77
C PHE A 77 -15.60 0.06 -6.80
N PRO A 78 -16.67 -0.65 -6.39
CA PRO A 78 -17.54 -1.39 -7.31
C PRO A 78 -18.36 -0.53 -8.28
N ALA A 79 -18.58 0.75 -7.98
CA ALA A 79 -19.42 1.65 -8.77
C ALA A 79 -18.67 2.85 -9.35
N LEU A 80 -17.33 2.81 -9.35
CA LEU A 80 -16.47 3.89 -9.81
C LEU A 80 -15.48 3.40 -10.85
N GLN A 81 -15.44 4.09 -12.00
CA GLN A 81 -14.63 3.70 -13.15
C GLN A 81 -13.13 3.93 -12.91
N CYS A 82 -12.28 3.05 -13.46
CA CYS A 82 -10.82 3.20 -13.36
C CYS A 82 -10.29 4.42 -14.11
N SER A 83 -10.93 4.79 -15.22
CA SER A 83 -10.55 5.95 -16.02
C SER A 83 -10.74 7.29 -15.29
N ILE A 84 -11.59 7.34 -14.26
CA ILE A 84 -11.93 8.60 -13.57
C ILE A 84 -11.35 8.72 -12.18
N ILE A 85 -11.08 7.62 -11.48
CA ILE A 85 -10.57 7.67 -10.11
C ILE A 85 -9.10 8.12 -10.08
N SER A 86 -8.77 9.10 -9.23
CA SER A 86 -7.41 9.51 -8.89
C SER A 86 -7.06 9.09 -7.46
N LEU A 87 -5.76 9.03 -7.19
CA LEU A 87 -5.19 8.92 -5.85
C LEU A 87 -4.24 10.09 -5.66
N ASP A 88 -4.49 10.87 -4.62
CA ASP A 88 -3.71 12.04 -4.28
C ASP A 88 -3.25 11.94 -2.82
N ALA A 89 -2.04 12.44 -2.55
CA ALA A 89 -1.49 12.52 -1.20
C ALA A 89 -0.92 13.91 -0.93
N MET A 90 -1.21 14.44 0.27
CA MET A 90 -0.81 15.76 0.72
C MET A 90 -0.28 15.67 2.15
N ASP A 91 0.89 16.24 2.38
CA ASP A 91 1.49 16.35 3.71
C ASP A 91 1.40 17.76 4.31
N ILE A 92 1.63 17.89 5.61
CA ILE A 92 1.60 19.20 6.29
C ILE A 92 2.68 20.18 5.80
N SER A 93 3.71 19.70 5.11
CA SER A 93 4.74 20.52 4.48
C SER A 93 4.26 21.14 3.16
N GLY A 94 3.04 20.80 2.71
CA GLY A 94 2.51 21.22 1.42
C GLY A 94 3.17 20.50 0.24
N GLN A 95 3.84 19.37 0.48
CA GLN A 95 4.32 18.52 -0.60
C GLN A 95 3.15 17.65 -1.07
N ASP A 96 2.73 17.91 -2.30
CA ASP A 96 1.65 17.18 -2.94
C ASP A 96 2.21 16.14 -3.91
N GLN A 97 1.75 14.90 -3.78
CA GLN A 97 1.92 13.86 -4.78
C GLN A 97 0.58 13.62 -5.44
N LEU A 98 0.36 14.30 -6.57
CA LEU A 98 -0.87 14.24 -7.34
C LEU A 98 -0.79 13.11 -8.36
N ASP A 99 -1.85 12.30 -8.46
CA ASP A 99 -2.02 11.25 -9.46
C ASP A 99 -0.78 10.33 -9.59
N VAL A 100 -0.38 9.70 -8.49
CA VAL A 100 0.84 8.85 -8.45
C VAL A 100 0.66 7.63 -9.36
N LYS A 101 1.40 7.55 -10.48
CA LYS A 101 1.22 6.50 -11.51
C LYS A 101 2.17 5.32 -11.42
N HIS A 102 3.41 5.52 -10.95
CA HIS A 102 4.47 4.53 -11.18
C HIS A 102 4.36 3.29 -10.29
N ASP A 103 3.67 3.41 -9.14
CA ASP A 103 3.54 2.35 -8.14
C ASP A 103 2.08 2.03 -7.79
N VAL A 104 1.14 2.53 -8.60
CA VAL A 104 -0.30 2.41 -8.40
C VAL A 104 -0.92 1.79 -9.64
N PHE A 105 -1.57 0.66 -9.47
CA PHE A 105 -2.17 -0.11 -10.54
C PHE A 105 -3.70 -0.06 -10.41
N LYS A 106 -4.38 0.04 -11.55
CA LYS A 106 -5.83 0.05 -11.65
C LYS A 106 -6.29 -1.15 -12.44
N GLN A 107 -7.21 -1.92 -11.86
CA GLN A 107 -7.84 -3.08 -12.48
C GLN A 107 -9.33 -2.84 -12.62
N ARG A 108 -9.82 -2.93 -13.86
CA ARG A 108 -11.26 -2.86 -14.14
C ARG A 108 -11.93 -4.09 -13.57
N ILE A 109 -13.08 -3.89 -12.92
CA ILE A 109 -13.88 -4.97 -12.37
C ILE A 109 -15.33 -4.89 -12.89
N ASP A 110 -15.94 -6.05 -13.09
CA ASP A 110 -17.35 -6.14 -13.44
C ASP A 110 -18.25 -5.84 -12.22
N ALA A 111 -19.56 -5.75 -12.44
CA ALA A 111 -20.55 -5.53 -11.40
C ALA A 111 -20.57 -6.62 -10.29
N HIS A 112 -19.97 -7.79 -10.56
CA HIS A 112 -19.86 -8.90 -9.61
C HIS A 112 -18.51 -8.92 -8.87
N GLY A 113 -17.59 -8.01 -9.20
CA GLY A 113 -16.26 -7.92 -8.61
C GLY A 113 -15.20 -8.81 -9.27
N ASN A 114 -15.47 -9.38 -10.45
CA ASN A 114 -14.47 -10.12 -11.21
C ASN A 114 -13.61 -9.16 -12.04
N ILE A 115 -12.33 -9.49 -12.20
CA ILE A 115 -11.39 -8.69 -12.97
C ILE A 115 -11.71 -8.81 -14.45
N ILE A 116 -11.98 -7.67 -15.09
CA ILE A 116 -12.07 -7.55 -16.55
C ILE A 116 -10.64 -7.30 -17.03
N ALA A 117 -10.12 -8.19 -17.89
CA ALA A 117 -8.72 -8.18 -18.31
C ALA A 117 -8.21 -6.77 -18.61
N THR A 118 -7.15 -6.37 -17.92
CA THR A 118 -6.46 -5.10 -18.12
C THR A 118 -6.00 -5.08 -19.58
N LYS A 119 -6.68 -4.32 -20.44
CA LYS A 119 -5.97 -3.75 -21.58
C LYS A 119 -4.81 -3.01 -20.94
N GLN A 120 -3.58 -3.49 -21.15
CA GLN A 120 -2.38 -2.66 -20.95
C GLN A 120 -2.72 -1.27 -21.49
N ASP A 121 -2.22 -0.20 -20.87
CA ASP A 121 -2.40 1.19 -21.27
C ASP A 121 -1.87 1.52 -22.69
N ALA A 122 -2.02 0.62 -23.65
CA ALA A 122 -2.18 0.90 -25.05
C ALA A 122 -3.38 1.85 -25.19
N VAL A 123 -3.04 3.14 -25.15
CA VAL A 123 -3.48 4.19 -26.06
C VAL A 123 -3.78 3.58 -27.44
N GLY A 124 -4.91 2.88 -27.52
CA GLY A 124 -5.42 2.18 -28.68
C GLY A 124 -6.46 3.04 -29.35
N GLY A 125 -6.20 4.34 -29.43
CA GLY A 125 -6.89 5.19 -30.39
C GLY A 125 -6.69 4.62 -31.78
N MET A 126 -7.70 4.76 -32.64
CA MET A 126 -7.53 4.48 -34.07
C MET A 126 -6.25 5.19 -34.55
N LYS A 127 -5.30 4.44 -35.10
CA LYS A 127 -4.09 5.00 -35.71
C LYS A 127 -4.52 5.80 -36.93
N VAL A 128 -4.75 7.09 -36.76
CA VAL A 128 -5.00 8.01 -37.87
C VAL A 128 -3.68 8.15 -38.64
N GLU A 129 -3.70 7.86 -39.94
CA GLU A 129 -2.47 7.86 -40.77
C GLU A 129 -1.81 9.24 -40.87
N LYS A 130 -2.53 10.33 -40.56
CA LYS A 130 -2.02 11.71 -40.58
C LYS A 130 -2.68 12.61 -39.50
N PRO A 131 -2.23 12.57 -38.23
CA PRO A 131 -2.80 13.40 -37.16
C PRO A 131 -2.52 14.90 -37.38
N LEU A 132 -3.33 15.76 -36.76
CA LEU A 132 -3.19 17.22 -36.81
C LEU A 132 -1.99 17.67 -35.98
N GLN A 133 -1.13 18.52 -36.53
CA GLN A 133 0.04 19.06 -35.86
C GLN A 133 -0.23 20.44 -35.28
N ARG A 134 0.63 20.89 -34.36
CA ARG A 134 0.55 22.22 -33.73
C ARG A 134 0.50 23.39 -34.73
N HIS A 135 1.14 23.26 -35.89
CA HIS A 135 1.14 24.28 -36.95
C HIS A 135 -0.11 24.27 -37.85
N GLY A 136 -1.08 23.39 -37.58
CA GLY A 136 -2.33 23.27 -38.34
C GLY A 136 -2.25 22.38 -39.59
N GLY A 137 -1.06 21.87 -39.94
CA GLY A 137 -0.87 20.86 -40.98
C GLY A 137 -1.09 19.44 -40.48
N ARG A 138 -1.19 18.49 -41.41
CA ARG A 138 -1.25 17.05 -41.13
C ARG A 138 0.15 16.43 -41.16
N LEU A 139 0.39 15.37 -40.38
CA LEU A 139 1.69 14.69 -40.34
C LEU A 139 2.15 14.21 -41.73
N GLU A 140 3.35 14.59 -42.14
CA GLU A 140 4.02 14.08 -43.33
C GLU A 140 4.99 12.92 -43.00
N HIS A 141 5.37 12.12 -44.01
CA HIS A 141 6.13 10.87 -43.81
C HIS A 141 7.53 11.04 -43.16
N ASN A 142 8.06 12.26 -43.06
CA ASN A 142 9.38 12.56 -42.51
C ASN A 142 9.34 13.49 -41.28
N GLU A 143 8.16 13.73 -40.70
CA GLU A 143 8.01 14.63 -39.57
C GLU A 143 7.74 13.86 -38.27
N THR A 144 8.31 14.32 -37.16
CA THR A 144 7.97 13.83 -35.83
C THR A 144 6.66 14.46 -35.39
N TYR A 145 5.70 13.63 -34.97
CA TYR A 145 4.42 14.13 -34.48
C TYR A 145 4.60 15.01 -33.23
N CYS A 146 4.06 16.23 -33.32
CA CYS A 146 3.99 17.19 -32.22
C CYS A 146 2.55 17.76 -32.16
N GLY A 147 1.78 17.29 -31.18
CA GLY A 147 0.43 17.79 -30.94
C GLY A 147 0.42 19.13 -30.18
N SER A 148 -0.63 19.93 -30.38
CA SER A 148 -0.82 21.19 -29.64
C SER A 148 -1.30 20.94 -28.21
N CYS A 149 -0.83 21.75 -27.26
CA CYS A 149 -1.38 21.81 -25.91
C CYS A 149 -2.45 22.90 -25.76
N TYR A 150 -3.04 23.37 -26.87
CA TYR A 150 -4.18 24.30 -26.89
C TYR A 150 -3.98 25.59 -26.07
N GLY A 151 -2.76 26.14 -26.07
CA GLY A 151 -2.41 27.37 -25.34
C GLY A 151 -1.95 27.13 -23.90
N ALA A 152 -1.88 25.86 -23.46
CA ALA A 152 -1.33 25.49 -22.16
C ALA A 152 0.17 25.16 -22.20
N GLU A 153 0.86 25.41 -23.31
CA GLU A 153 2.31 25.24 -23.42
C GLU A 153 3.07 26.14 -22.40
N GLU A 154 4.12 25.58 -21.78
CA GLU A 154 5.08 26.32 -20.95
C GLU A 154 6.24 26.87 -21.78
N SER A 155 6.62 26.17 -22.84
CA SER A 155 7.67 26.55 -23.78
C SER A 155 7.21 26.39 -25.23
N ASP A 156 7.83 27.13 -26.14
CA ASP A 156 7.54 27.04 -27.57
C ASP A 156 7.94 25.70 -28.20
N GLU A 157 8.63 24.82 -27.48
CA GLU A 157 9.04 23.48 -27.93
C GLU A 157 8.18 22.35 -27.32
N GLN A 158 7.29 22.67 -26.36
CA GLN A 158 6.47 21.65 -25.72
C GLN A 158 5.42 21.08 -26.70
N CYS A 159 5.39 19.75 -26.79
CA CYS A 159 4.40 19.00 -27.56
C CYS A 159 3.51 18.18 -26.63
N CYS A 160 2.20 18.20 -26.87
CA CYS A 160 1.25 17.32 -26.18
C CYS A 160 0.77 16.24 -27.15
N ASN A 161 1.28 15.03 -26.98
CA ASN A 161 1.07 13.95 -27.95
C ASN A 161 -0.11 13.05 -27.60
N SER A 162 -0.38 12.89 -26.30
CA SER A 162 -1.51 12.14 -25.76
C SER A 162 -2.59 13.05 -25.18
N CYS A 163 -3.81 12.50 -25.00
CA CYS A 163 -4.86 13.20 -24.25
C CYS A 163 -4.41 13.53 -22.83
N GLU A 164 -3.61 12.64 -22.24
CA GLU A 164 -3.08 12.82 -20.90
C GLU A 164 -2.06 13.98 -20.84
N ASP A 165 -1.22 14.15 -21.86
CA ASP A 165 -0.25 15.25 -21.93
C ASP A 165 -0.97 16.61 -21.96
N VAL A 166 -2.05 16.72 -22.75
CA VAL A 166 -2.87 17.95 -22.82
C VAL A 166 -3.50 18.25 -21.46
N ARG A 167 -4.07 17.23 -20.81
CA ARG A 167 -4.69 17.36 -19.48
C ARG A 167 -3.66 17.76 -18.42
N GLU A 168 -2.44 17.23 -18.51
CA GLU A 168 -1.36 17.61 -17.60
C GLU A 168 -0.92 19.06 -17.81
N ALA A 169 -0.80 19.52 -19.06
CA ALA A 169 -0.48 20.90 -19.37
C ALA A 169 -1.56 21.86 -18.83
N TYR A 170 -2.84 21.52 -19.03
CA TYR A 170 -3.98 22.28 -18.49
C TYR A 170 -3.93 22.34 -16.96
N ARG A 171 -3.67 21.20 -16.31
CA ARG A 171 -3.52 21.10 -14.86
C ARG A 171 -2.43 22.03 -14.33
N LYS A 172 -1.26 22.10 -14.99
CA LYS A 172 -0.16 23.00 -14.60
C LYS A 172 -0.56 24.48 -14.70
N LYS A 173 -1.44 24.84 -15.64
CA LYS A 173 -2.02 26.18 -15.77
C LYS A 173 -3.23 26.43 -14.85
N GLY A 174 -3.68 25.41 -14.11
CA GLY A 174 -4.90 25.47 -13.28
C GLY A 174 -6.19 25.51 -14.09
N TRP A 175 -6.18 24.96 -15.31
CA TRP A 175 -7.34 24.87 -16.20
C TRP A 175 -7.97 23.47 -16.13
N GLY A 176 -9.30 23.41 -16.09
CA GLY A 176 -10.05 22.17 -16.27
C GLY A 176 -10.35 21.91 -17.75
N VAL A 177 -10.55 20.65 -18.12
CA VAL A 177 -10.94 20.30 -19.49
C VAL A 177 -12.46 20.39 -19.62
N SER A 178 -12.94 21.51 -20.13
CA SER A 178 -14.40 21.74 -20.23
C SER A 178 -15.08 20.86 -21.28
N ASN A 179 -14.41 20.58 -22.41
CA ASN A 179 -14.95 19.73 -23.47
C ASN A 179 -13.83 18.91 -24.15
N PRO A 180 -13.69 17.61 -23.81
CA PRO A 180 -12.69 16.73 -24.41
C PRO A 180 -12.85 16.50 -25.92
N ASP A 181 -14.04 16.71 -26.50
CA ASP A 181 -14.30 16.50 -27.94
C ASP A 181 -13.60 17.53 -28.85
N VAL A 182 -13.21 18.68 -28.29
CA VAL A 182 -12.45 19.73 -29.00
C VAL A 182 -10.97 19.37 -29.10
N ILE A 183 -10.50 18.46 -28.24
CA ILE A 183 -9.12 18.03 -28.16
C ILE A 183 -8.93 16.81 -29.07
N ASP A 184 -8.15 16.96 -30.15
CA ASP A 184 -7.92 15.92 -31.15
C ASP A 184 -7.33 14.66 -30.53
N GLN A 185 -6.37 14.83 -29.62
CA GLN A 185 -5.72 13.74 -28.90
C GLN A 185 -6.73 12.92 -28.09
N CYS A 186 -7.63 13.58 -27.34
CA CYS A 186 -8.66 12.91 -26.54
C CYS A 186 -9.73 12.24 -27.40
N LYS A 187 -10.12 12.87 -28.51
CA LYS A 187 -11.08 12.31 -29.46
C LYS A 187 -10.52 11.08 -30.17
N ARG A 188 -9.27 11.14 -30.63
CA ARG A 188 -8.56 10.04 -31.30
C ARG A 188 -8.38 8.83 -30.39
N GLU A 189 -8.03 9.09 -29.13
CA GLU A 189 -7.82 8.07 -28.11
C GLU A 189 -9.13 7.50 -27.57
N GLY A 190 -10.25 8.13 -27.91
CA GLY A 190 -11.58 7.68 -27.48
C GLY A 190 -11.78 7.83 -25.99
N PHE A 191 -11.19 8.84 -25.34
CA PHE A 191 -11.26 9.02 -23.88
C PHE A 191 -12.70 9.09 -23.35
N LEU A 192 -13.60 9.79 -24.06
CA LEU A 192 -15.02 9.81 -23.68
C LEU A 192 -15.72 8.47 -23.97
N GLN A 193 -15.26 7.73 -24.98
CA GLN A 193 -15.80 6.41 -25.29
C GLN A 193 -15.38 5.39 -24.24
N SER A 194 -14.13 5.42 -23.76
CA SER A 194 -13.67 4.51 -22.70
C SER A 194 -14.43 4.73 -21.40
N ILE A 195 -14.76 5.99 -21.05
CA ILE A 195 -15.61 6.29 -19.89
C ILE A 195 -17.02 5.70 -20.05
N LYS A 196 -17.61 5.80 -21.25
CA LYS A 196 -18.92 5.21 -21.54
C LYS A 196 -18.88 3.69 -21.54
N ASP A 197 -17.81 3.10 -22.07
CA ASP A 197 -17.62 1.65 -22.11
C ASP A 197 -17.39 1.06 -20.71
N GLU A 198 -16.85 1.86 -19.78
CA GLU A 198 -16.69 1.52 -18.36
C GLU A 198 -17.97 1.80 -17.53
N GLU A 199 -19.08 2.19 -18.16
CA GLU A 199 -20.33 2.43 -17.43
C GLU A 199 -20.89 1.13 -16.82
N GLY A 200 -21.14 1.15 -15.50
CA GLY A 200 -21.55 -0.04 -14.75
C GLY A 200 -20.40 -0.92 -14.27
N GLU A 201 -19.15 -0.57 -14.62
CA GLU A 201 -17.95 -1.21 -14.07
C GLU A 201 -17.46 -0.50 -12.81
N GLY A 202 -16.61 -1.22 -12.06
CA GLY A 202 -15.86 -0.67 -10.93
C GLY A 202 -14.35 -0.69 -11.17
N CYS A 203 -13.61 -0.27 -10.16
CA CYS A 203 -12.16 -0.26 -10.17
C CYS A 203 -11.58 -0.85 -8.89
N ASN A 204 -10.64 -1.77 -9.01
CA ASN A 204 -9.72 -2.12 -7.94
C ASN A 204 -8.42 -1.33 -8.12
N ILE A 205 -8.03 -0.57 -7.10
CA ILE A 205 -6.78 0.17 -7.08
C ILE A 205 -5.89 -0.41 -6.00
N TYR A 206 -4.70 -0.83 -6.39
CA TYR A 206 -3.74 -1.41 -5.48
C TYR A 206 -2.33 -0.94 -5.83
N GLY A 207 -1.45 -0.98 -4.84
CA GLY A 207 -0.09 -0.53 -5.01
C GLY A 207 0.48 0.01 -3.72
N PHE A 208 1.41 0.95 -3.85
CA PHE A 208 1.97 1.63 -2.70
C PHE A 208 2.26 3.11 -2.98
N LEU A 209 2.21 3.90 -1.91
CA LEU A 209 2.66 5.29 -1.89
C LEU A 209 3.87 5.41 -0.99
N GLU A 210 4.86 6.18 -1.41
CA GLU A 210 6.00 6.55 -0.58
C GLU A 210 5.86 8.01 -0.13
N VAL A 211 5.52 8.21 1.14
CA VAL A 211 5.24 9.54 1.70
C VAL A 211 6.23 9.92 2.79
N ASN A 212 6.36 11.20 3.10
CA ASN A 212 7.13 11.63 4.27
C ASN A 212 6.45 11.12 5.56
N LYS A 213 7.25 10.70 6.56
CA LYS A 213 6.76 10.27 7.88
C LYS A 213 6.34 11.47 8.75
N VAL A 214 5.35 12.22 8.26
CA VAL A 214 4.74 13.38 8.92
C VAL A 214 3.22 13.25 8.88
N ALA A 215 2.51 14.15 9.55
CA ALA A 215 1.06 14.22 9.40
C ALA A 215 0.70 14.56 7.94
N GLY A 216 -0.31 13.88 7.42
CA GLY A 216 -0.76 14.05 6.04
C GLY A 216 -2.06 13.30 5.80
N ASN A 217 -2.55 13.39 4.57
CA ASN A 217 -3.70 12.65 4.11
C ASN A 217 -3.41 12.08 2.72
N PHE A 218 -4.07 10.98 2.39
CA PHE A 218 -4.22 10.53 1.02
C PHE A 218 -5.70 10.24 0.79
N HIS A 219 -6.17 10.47 -0.43
CA HIS A 219 -7.58 10.31 -0.74
C HIS A 219 -7.77 9.78 -2.16
N PHE A 220 -8.85 9.01 -2.32
CA PHE A 220 -9.34 8.56 -3.61
C PHE A 220 -10.53 9.41 -3.99
N ALA A 221 -10.54 9.95 -5.20
CA ALA A 221 -11.62 10.81 -5.66
C ALA A 221 -11.87 10.61 -7.17
N PRO A 222 -13.11 10.83 -7.65
CA PRO A 222 -13.37 10.97 -9.07
C PRO A 222 -12.74 12.25 -9.61
N GLY A 223 -12.28 12.19 -10.86
CA GLY A 223 -11.63 13.31 -11.56
C GLY A 223 -10.13 13.36 -11.36
N LYS A 224 -9.47 14.23 -12.14
CA LYS A 224 -8.07 14.56 -11.90
C LYS A 224 -8.04 15.76 -10.96
N SER A 225 -7.16 15.70 -9.98
CA SER A 225 -6.87 16.80 -9.08
C SER A 225 -6.06 17.89 -9.77
N PHE A 226 -6.36 19.14 -9.45
CA PHE A 226 -5.55 20.30 -9.80
C PHE A 226 -5.56 21.32 -8.66
N GLN A 227 -4.49 22.09 -8.54
CA GLN A 227 -4.34 23.11 -7.51
C GLN A 227 -4.67 24.47 -8.12
N GLN A 228 -5.70 25.13 -7.59
CA GLN A 228 -6.05 26.50 -7.96
C GLN A 228 -6.06 27.35 -6.69
N SER A 229 -5.20 28.37 -6.62
CA SER A 229 -5.13 29.31 -5.48
C SER A 229 -4.97 28.65 -4.11
N ASN A 230 -4.08 27.66 -3.99
CA ASN A 230 -3.86 26.85 -2.78
C ASN A 230 -5.07 26.02 -2.31
N VAL A 231 -6.08 25.84 -3.16
CA VAL A 231 -7.20 24.92 -2.93
C VAL A 231 -7.03 23.70 -3.84
N HIS A 232 -7.18 22.52 -3.26
CA HIS A 232 -7.17 21.25 -3.99
C HIS A 232 -8.56 20.99 -4.57
N VAL A 233 -8.68 20.98 -5.90
CA VAL A 233 -9.95 20.83 -6.61
C VAL A 233 -9.88 19.63 -7.54
N HIS A 234 -10.98 18.90 -7.68
CA HIS A 234 -11.11 17.80 -8.63
C HIS A 234 -11.88 18.28 -9.86
N ASP A 235 -11.32 18.05 -11.06
CA ASP A 235 -12.00 18.37 -12.32
C ASP A 235 -13.06 17.31 -12.63
N LEU A 236 -14.31 17.60 -12.26
CA LEU A 236 -15.47 16.74 -12.50
C LEU A 236 -16.27 17.13 -13.75
N LEU A 237 -15.96 18.28 -14.37
CA LEU A 237 -16.70 18.84 -15.50
C LEU A 237 -16.79 17.90 -16.72
N PRO A 238 -15.75 17.11 -17.07
CA PRO A 238 -15.83 16.18 -18.20
C PRO A 238 -16.89 15.08 -18.06
N PHE A 239 -17.34 14.78 -16.84
CA PHE A 239 -18.13 13.59 -16.56
C PHE A 239 -19.64 13.83 -16.50
N GLN A 240 -20.07 15.10 -16.47
CA GLN A 240 -21.50 15.51 -16.49
C GLN A 240 -22.41 14.70 -15.54
N LYS A 241 -21.87 14.23 -14.41
CA LYS A 241 -22.60 13.50 -13.37
C LYS A 241 -22.65 14.34 -12.11
N ASP A 242 -23.85 14.55 -11.59
CA ASP A 242 -24.10 15.34 -10.38
C ASP A 242 -23.62 14.63 -9.10
N SER A 243 -23.42 13.31 -9.17
CA SER A 243 -22.99 12.49 -8.04
C SER A 243 -22.26 11.22 -8.49
N PHE A 244 -21.27 10.82 -7.69
CA PHE A 244 -20.60 9.53 -7.83
C PHE A 244 -20.89 8.65 -6.61
N ASN A 245 -21.00 7.35 -6.85
CA ASN A 245 -21.12 6.36 -5.80
C ASN A 245 -19.70 5.93 -5.38
N VAL A 246 -19.26 6.40 -4.21
CA VAL A 246 -17.95 6.09 -3.62
C VAL A 246 -18.03 4.95 -2.61
N SER A 247 -19.01 4.04 -2.76
CA SER A 247 -18.99 2.76 -2.07
C SER A 247 -17.66 2.07 -2.34
N HIS A 248 -17.04 1.52 -1.30
CA HIS A 248 -15.71 0.95 -1.42
C HIS A 248 -15.49 -0.15 -0.39
N LYS A 249 -14.52 -1.01 -0.70
CA LYS A 249 -14.02 -2.07 0.16
C LYS A 249 -12.51 -1.96 0.25
N ILE A 250 -12.02 -1.75 1.46
CA ILE A 250 -10.59 -1.77 1.77
C ILE A 250 -10.21 -3.24 1.93
N ASN A 251 -9.57 -3.83 0.93
CA ASN A 251 -9.11 -5.22 1.00
C ASN A 251 -7.89 -5.32 1.91
N LYS A 252 -6.95 -4.37 1.76
CA LYS A 252 -5.73 -4.30 2.55
C LYS A 252 -5.27 -2.85 2.68
N LEU A 253 -4.87 -2.44 3.89
CA LEU A 253 -4.21 -1.16 4.12
C LEU A 253 -3.12 -1.33 5.18
N THR A 254 -1.85 -1.17 4.78
CA THR A 254 -0.70 -1.36 5.67
C THR A 254 0.28 -0.19 5.59
N PHE A 255 0.94 0.05 6.71
CA PHE A 255 1.94 1.11 6.87
C PHE A 255 3.28 0.48 7.21
N GLY A 256 4.28 0.64 6.33
CA GLY A 256 5.59 0.02 6.45
C GLY A 256 5.62 -1.45 6.04
N GLU A 257 6.61 -2.16 6.55
CA GLU A 257 6.82 -3.58 6.28
C GLU A 257 5.92 -4.49 7.12
N TYR A 258 5.61 -5.66 6.58
CA TYR A 258 4.85 -6.67 7.30
C TYR A 258 5.68 -7.28 8.44
N PHE A 259 5.05 -7.49 9.59
CA PHE A 259 5.62 -8.27 10.69
C PHE A 259 4.60 -9.29 11.23
N PRO A 260 5.05 -10.46 11.74
CA PRO A 260 4.16 -11.48 12.26
C PRO A 260 3.30 -10.96 13.42
N GLY A 261 1.98 -11.22 13.36
CA GLY A 261 1.03 -10.81 14.39
C GLY A 261 0.43 -9.41 14.21
N VAL A 262 0.81 -8.68 13.15
CA VAL A 262 0.15 -7.40 12.81
C VAL A 262 -1.32 -7.62 12.43
N VAL A 263 -2.20 -6.79 12.99
CA VAL A 263 -3.61 -6.74 12.63
C VAL A 263 -3.94 -5.31 12.23
N ASN A 264 -4.24 -5.08 10.95
CA ASN A 264 -4.65 -3.74 10.49
C ASN A 264 -6.18 -3.61 10.65
N PRO A 265 -6.68 -2.60 11.39
CA PRO A 265 -8.12 -2.47 11.68
C PRO A 265 -9.00 -2.27 10.45
N LEU A 266 -8.44 -1.74 9.35
CA LEU A 266 -9.19 -1.41 8.14
C LEU A 266 -9.15 -2.52 7.09
N ASP A 267 -8.42 -3.62 7.33
CA ASP A 267 -8.41 -4.76 6.41
C ASP A 267 -9.82 -5.39 6.35
N ARG A 268 -10.35 -5.50 5.13
CA ARG A 268 -11.68 -6.04 4.79
C ARG A 268 -12.86 -5.16 5.24
N VAL A 269 -12.64 -3.91 5.60
CA VAL A 269 -13.73 -2.96 5.87
C VAL A 269 -14.42 -2.56 4.58
N GLN A 270 -15.75 -2.50 4.59
CA GLN A 270 -16.56 -2.08 3.45
C GLN A 270 -17.56 -1.01 3.86
N TRP A 271 -17.81 -0.07 2.94
CA TRP A 271 -18.82 0.96 3.08
C TRP A 271 -19.68 1.04 1.84
N VAL A 272 -20.98 1.09 2.06
CA VAL A 272 -21.99 1.26 1.02
C VAL A 272 -22.60 2.64 1.19
N GLN A 273 -22.55 3.42 0.12
CA GLN A 273 -23.14 4.74 0.06
C GLN A 273 -24.64 4.64 -0.17
N HIS A 274 -25.40 5.29 0.72
CA HIS A 274 -26.86 5.35 0.66
C HIS A 274 -27.39 6.72 0.20
N SER A 275 -26.59 7.78 0.35
CA SER A 275 -26.91 9.15 -0.05
C SER A 275 -26.41 9.47 -1.45
N SER A 276 -26.92 10.55 -2.08
CA SER A 276 -26.42 11.05 -3.36
C SER A 276 -24.97 11.54 -3.30
N TYR A 277 -24.53 12.08 -2.16
CA TYR A 277 -23.14 12.47 -1.92
C TYR A 277 -22.53 11.65 -0.79
N GLY A 278 -21.29 11.20 -0.97
CA GLY A 278 -20.56 10.42 0.02
C GLY A 278 -19.13 10.92 0.15
N MET A 279 -18.71 11.21 1.37
CA MET A 279 -17.30 11.40 1.74
C MET A 279 -17.06 10.55 2.99
N TYR A 280 -16.10 9.63 2.89
CA TYR A 280 -15.74 8.72 3.98
C TYR A 280 -14.31 9.01 4.41
N GLN A 281 -14.14 9.37 5.68
CA GLN A 281 -12.85 9.76 6.23
C GLN A 281 -12.43 8.78 7.33
N TYR A 282 -11.18 8.31 7.25
CA TYR A 282 -10.58 7.42 8.23
C TYR A 282 -9.40 8.13 8.90
N PHE A 283 -9.48 8.29 10.22
CA PHE A 283 -8.38 8.85 11.01
C PHE A 283 -7.52 7.72 11.54
N ILE A 284 -6.31 7.59 10.99
CA ILE A 284 -5.40 6.49 11.30
C ILE A 284 -4.20 7.04 12.07
N LYS A 285 -3.94 6.49 13.26
CA LYS A 285 -2.73 6.78 14.03
C LYS A 285 -1.73 5.64 13.87
N VAL A 286 -0.64 5.91 13.18
CA VAL A 286 0.43 4.92 12.92
C VAL A 286 1.48 5.03 14.02
N CYS A 287 1.80 3.90 14.66
CA CYS A 287 2.85 3.79 15.68
C CYS A 287 3.98 2.89 15.17
N PRO A 288 5.18 3.43 14.91
CA PRO A 288 6.34 2.63 14.52
C PRO A 288 6.74 1.64 15.62
N ILE A 289 7.13 0.43 15.24
CA ILE A 289 7.59 -0.61 16.15
C ILE A 289 9.01 -1.00 15.76
N LEU A 290 9.94 -0.92 16.71
CA LEU A 290 11.31 -1.40 16.57
C LEU A 290 11.41 -2.77 17.23
N LYS A 291 11.66 -3.82 16.44
CA LYS A 291 11.91 -5.16 16.97
C LYS A 291 13.40 -5.33 17.21
N LEU A 292 13.80 -5.29 18.48
CA LEU A 292 15.16 -5.63 18.90
C LEU A 292 15.22 -7.16 19.05
N SER A 293 16.14 -7.79 18.32
CA SER A 293 16.40 -9.24 18.40
C SER A 293 17.42 -9.56 19.49
#